data_AF-A0A9X1AG79-F1
#
_entry.id   AF-A0A9X1AG79-F1
#
_cell.length_a   1.000
_cell.length_b   1.000
_cell.length_c   1.000
_cell.angle_alpha   90.00
_cell.angle_beta   90.00
_cell.angle_gamma   90.00
#
_symmetry.space_group_name_H-M   'P 1'
#
loop_
_entity.id
_entity.type
_entity.pdbx_description
1 polymer ?
#
loop_
_entity_poly.entity_id
_entity_poly.type
_entity_poly.pdbx_seq_one_letter_code
_entity_poly.pdbx_strand_id
1 'polypeptide(L)'
;MIILGFDPGGEKKFGCVIMDLEGNSLDSYIAESVDDAIAWTFKSVGGAQPVAAGIDTLLFWQSTKSGWRGADQYLRSAYPACRSSILCANGLYGSMSVQGAVLAHRLRQKWPKILLTETHPKVLWHHITAGAEYPRNWQDGVPEPVASWLQRSEIDAPSIAGEDEFDALLSAWAAGQAYKKNWTRDLSELPASNQNSENIYLVQDINYFWPD
;
A
#
# COMPACT_ATOMS: atom_id res chain seq x y z
N MET A 1 -10.79 12.35 -9.18
CA MET A 1 -11.44 11.56 -8.09
C MET A 1 -10.41 11.33 -6.99
N ILE A 2 -10.78 11.13 -5.72
CA ILE A 2 -9.77 10.99 -4.65
C ILE A 2 -9.33 9.53 -4.48
N ILE A 3 -8.02 9.32 -4.41
CA ILE A 3 -7.35 8.07 -4.08
C ILE A 3 -6.51 8.29 -2.82
N LEU A 4 -6.52 7.30 -1.92
CA LEU A 4 -5.77 7.36 -0.67
C LEU A 4 -4.63 6.36 -0.69
N GLY A 5 -3.53 6.71 -0.03
CA GLY A 5 -2.39 5.84 0.17
C GLY A 5 -1.95 5.86 1.62
N PHE A 6 -1.62 4.68 2.16
CA PHE A 6 -1.23 4.53 3.55
C PHE A 6 -0.07 3.56 3.70
N ASP A 7 0.88 3.92 4.56
CA ASP A 7 1.93 3.05 5.07
C ASP A 7 1.82 2.95 6.60
N PRO A 8 1.05 1.98 7.13
CA PRO A 8 0.81 1.88 8.57
C PRO A 8 2.05 1.42 9.33
N GLY A 9 2.62 2.29 10.16
CA GLY A 9 3.72 1.97 11.05
C GLY A 9 3.48 2.34 12.53
N GLY A 10 4.59 2.51 13.25
CA GLY A 10 4.59 2.96 14.65
C GLY A 10 4.48 4.49 14.78
N GLU A 11 4.75 5.01 15.98
CA GLU A 11 4.77 6.45 16.24
C GLU A 11 5.67 7.18 15.23
N LYS A 12 5.10 8.18 14.52
CA LYS A 12 5.78 8.99 13.49
C LYS A 12 6.35 8.18 12.31
N LYS A 13 5.75 7.03 12.05
CA LYS A 13 6.10 6.10 10.97
C LYS A 13 4.87 5.67 10.19
N PHE A 14 3.81 6.48 10.21
CA PHE A 14 2.57 6.19 9.50
C PHE A 14 2.42 7.17 8.34
N GLY A 15 2.88 6.77 7.15
CA GLY A 15 2.74 7.57 5.94
C GLY A 15 1.29 7.65 5.48
N CYS A 16 0.82 8.84 5.14
CA CYS A 16 -0.50 9.08 4.55
C CYS A 16 -0.37 10.00 3.33
N VAL A 17 -1.07 9.66 2.25
CA VAL A 17 -1.11 10.47 1.02
C VAL A 17 -2.54 10.54 0.49
N ILE A 18 -2.93 11.72 0.04
CA ILE A 18 -4.14 11.95 -0.75
C ILE A 18 -3.71 12.34 -2.15
N MET A 19 -4.22 11.63 -3.15
CA MET A 19 -3.93 11.87 -4.56
C MET A 19 -5.26 12.03 -5.31
N ASP A 20 -5.26 12.80 -6.41
CA ASP A 20 -6.35 12.71 -7.37
C ASP A 20 -6.18 11.50 -8.31
N LEU A 21 -7.09 11.32 -9.28
CA LEU A 21 -7.03 10.17 -10.18
C LEU A 21 -6.04 10.42 -11.32
N GLU A 22 -5.75 11.69 -11.56
CA GLU A 22 -4.86 12.21 -12.57
C GLU A 22 -3.39 12.02 -12.16
N GLY A 23 -3.12 11.77 -10.87
CA GLY A 23 -1.79 11.48 -10.35
C GLY A 23 -1.21 12.61 -9.52
N ASN A 24 -1.95 13.69 -9.28
CA ASN A 24 -1.46 14.81 -8.47
C ASN A 24 -1.66 14.46 -6.99
N SER A 25 -0.56 14.38 -6.24
CA SER A 25 -0.59 14.38 -4.78
C SER A 25 -1.14 15.71 -4.31
N LEU A 26 -2.25 15.66 -3.60
CA LEU A 26 -2.93 16.83 -3.07
C LEU A 26 -2.38 17.21 -1.70
N ASP A 27 -2.02 16.21 -0.88
CA ASP A 27 -1.51 16.40 0.48
C ASP A 27 -0.83 15.12 0.99
N SER A 28 0.12 15.26 1.91
CA SER A 28 0.74 14.14 2.63
C SER A 28 0.93 14.46 4.11
N TYR A 29 0.99 13.41 4.93
CA TYR A 29 1.05 13.55 6.37
C TYR A 29 1.68 12.31 7.01
N ILE A 30 2.47 12.53 8.07
CA ILE A 30 2.95 11.47 8.95
C ILE A 30 2.07 11.43 10.19
N ALA A 31 1.26 10.39 10.30
CA ALA A 31 0.38 10.19 11.45
C ALA A 31 1.09 9.46 12.60
N GLU A 32 0.52 9.60 13.79
CA GLU A 32 0.99 8.90 15.00
C GLU A 32 0.19 7.63 15.30
N SER A 33 -0.98 7.46 14.68
CA SER A 33 -1.88 6.31 14.86
C SER A 33 -2.91 6.19 13.72
N VAL A 34 -3.67 5.09 13.69
CA VAL A 34 -4.80 4.95 12.76
C VAL A 34 -5.86 6.02 12.97
N ASP A 35 -6.23 6.32 14.22
CA ASP A 35 -7.27 7.31 14.50
C ASP A 35 -6.81 8.72 14.07
N ASP A 36 -5.53 9.04 14.23
CA ASP A 36 -4.92 10.28 13.71
C ASP A 36 -4.92 10.34 12.18
N ALA A 37 -4.47 9.26 11.51
CA ALA A 37 -4.50 9.15 10.05
C ALA A 37 -5.92 9.31 9.50
N ILE A 38 -6.91 8.70 10.14
CA ILE A 38 -8.33 8.83 9.77
C ILE A 38 -8.84 10.25 9.98
N ALA A 39 -8.52 10.88 11.12
CA ALA A 39 -8.93 12.25 11.41
C ALA A 39 -8.35 13.25 10.40
N TRP A 40 -7.06 13.14 10.09
CA TRP A 40 -6.40 13.92 9.04
C TRP A 40 -7.07 13.69 7.68
N THR A 41 -7.23 12.42 7.28
CA THR A 41 -7.84 12.08 5.98
C THR A 41 -9.22 12.70 5.83
N PHE A 42 -10.09 12.57 6.84
CA PHE A 42 -11.46 13.09 6.78
C PHE A 42 -11.51 14.61 6.69
N LYS A 43 -10.60 15.29 7.39
CA LYS A 43 -10.46 16.73 7.30
C LYS A 43 -9.98 17.15 5.90
N SER A 44 -8.93 16.52 5.39
CA SER A 44 -8.30 16.88 4.12
C SER A 44 -9.17 16.60 2.90
N VAL A 45 -9.97 15.53 2.90
CA VAL A 45 -10.90 15.25 1.78
C VAL A 45 -12.15 16.14 1.80
N GLY A 46 -12.39 16.94 2.85
CA GLY A 46 -13.42 17.99 2.85
C GLY A 46 -14.85 17.50 2.56
N GLY A 47 -15.17 16.25 2.87
CA GLY A 47 -16.46 15.62 2.59
C GLY A 47 -16.58 14.94 1.22
N ALA A 48 -15.55 14.99 0.37
CA ALA A 48 -15.46 14.16 -0.82
C ALA A 48 -15.43 12.67 -0.44
N GLN A 49 -15.83 11.82 -1.39
CA GLN A 49 -15.81 10.36 -1.23
C GLN A 49 -14.64 9.78 -2.04
N PRO A 50 -13.56 9.33 -1.38
CA PRO A 50 -12.50 8.58 -2.02
C PRO A 50 -13.04 7.30 -2.66
N VAL A 51 -12.48 6.97 -3.82
CA VAL A 51 -12.95 5.83 -4.63
C VAL A 51 -12.07 4.60 -4.42
N ALA A 52 -10.81 4.78 -4.02
CA ALA A 52 -9.89 3.70 -3.71
C ALA A 52 -8.89 4.10 -2.61
N ALA A 53 -8.35 3.10 -1.92
CA ALA A 53 -7.24 3.23 -1.00
C ALA A 53 -6.26 2.04 -1.15
N GLY A 54 -4.97 2.36 -1.23
CA GLY A 54 -3.90 1.38 -1.15
C GLY A 54 -3.26 1.41 0.24
N ILE A 55 -2.93 0.25 0.78
CA ILE A 55 -2.42 0.14 2.15
C ILE A 55 -1.22 -0.81 2.16
N ASP A 56 -0.04 -0.33 2.58
CA ASP A 56 1.19 -1.12 2.75
C ASP A 56 1.11 -2.01 4.00
N THR A 57 0.27 -3.03 3.90
CA THR A 57 0.08 -4.02 4.96
C THR A 57 -0.69 -5.22 4.44
N LEU A 58 -0.71 -6.29 5.22
CA LEU A 58 -1.56 -7.43 4.94
C LEU A 58 -3.05 -7.12 5.21
N LEU A 59 -3.91 -7.34 4.21
CA LEU A 59 -5.37 -7.16 4.34
C LEU A 59 -6.13 -8.48 4.44
N PHE A 60 -5.44 -9.61 4.26
CA PHE A 60 -5.97 -10.96 4.43
C PHE A 60 -4.90 -11.91 4.96
N TRP A 61 -5.34 -13.04 5.52
CA TRP A 61 -4.50 -14.04 6.15
C TRP A 61 -4.75 -15.43 5.54
N GLN A 62 -3.76 -16.31 5.67
CA GLN A 62 -3.93 -17.75 5.49
C GLN A 62 -3.34 -18.45 6.72
N SER A 63 -3.98 -19.53 7.17
CA SER A 63 -3.57 -20.33 8.33
C SER A 63 -2.42 -21.30 8.04
N THR A 64 -1.63 -21.05 7.01
CA THR A 64 -0.52 -21.92 6.66
C THR A 64 0.59 -21.88 7.71
N LYS A 65 1.59 -22.78 7.61
CA LYS A 65 2.81 -22.72 8.43
C LYS A 65 3.41 -21.32 8.40
N SER A 66 3.57 -20.71 9.57
CA SER A 66 4.07 -19.33 9.75
C SER A 66 3.19 -18.23 9.14
N GLY A 67 2.00 -18.54 8.64
CA GLY A 67 1.10 -17.56 8.02
C GLY A 67 1.60 -17.06 6.65
N TRP A 68 2.29 -17.90 5.87
CA TRP A 68 2.65 -17.58 4.49
C TRP A 68 1.42 -17.61 3.58
N ARG A 69 1.18 -16.53 2.83
CA ARG A 69 0.09 -16.49 1.86
C ARG A 69 0.56 -16.91 0.47
N GLY A 70 -0.38 -17.33 -0.38
CA GLY A 70 -0.10 -17.56 -1.81
C GLY A 70 0.52 -16.33 -2.48
N ALA A 71 0.00 -15.14 -2.18
CA ALA A 71 0.58 -13.86 -2.62
C ALA A 71 2.05 -13.71 -2.19
N ASP A 72 2.38 -13.95 -0.92
CA ASP A 72 3.74 -13.81 -0.40
C ASP A 72 4.71 -14.80 -1.09
N GLN A 73 4.26 -16.04 -1.28
CA GLN A 73 5.04 -17.08 -1.95
C GLN A 73 5.29 -16.72 -3.41
N TYR A 74 4.27 -16.21 -4.10
CA TYR A 74 4.37 -15.71 -5.46
C TYR A 74 5.40 -14.58 -5.56
N LEU A 75 5.27 -13.53 -4.76
CA LEU A 75 6.19 -12.39 -4.79
C LEU A 75 7.62 -12.82 -4.47
N ARG A 76 7.82 -13.73 -3.52
CA ARG A 76 9.17 -14.25 -3.18
C ARG A 76 9.80 -15.03 -4.31
N SER A 77 9.00 -15.72 -5.12
CA SER A 77 9.48 -16.46 -6.28
C SER A 77 9.75 -15.53 -7.47
N ALA A 78 8.86 -14.56 -7.70
CA ALA A 78 8.97 -13.62 -8.82
C ALA A 78 10.08 -12.59 -8.61
N TYR A 79 10.36 -12.19 -7.38
CA TYR A 79 11.30 -11.12 -7.03
C TYR A 79 12.37 -11.60 -6.04
N PRO A 80 13.30 -12.49 -6.46
CA PRO A 80 14.31 -13.06 -5.56
C PRO A 80 15.24 -11.99 -4.93
N ALA A 81 15.50 -10.88 -5.63
CA ALA A 81 16.32 -9.78 -5.12
C ALA A 81 15.67 -9.05 -3.93
N CYS A 82 14.34 -8.98 -3.87
CA CYS A 82 13.58 -8.33 -2.79
C CYS A 82 13.02 -9.32 -1.77
N ARG A 83 13.42 -10.59 -1.84
CA ARG A 83 12.84 -11.68 -1.04
C ARG A 83 12.91 -11.42 0.47
N SER A 84 13.94 -10.72 0.96
CA SER A 84 14.08 -10.37 2.38
C SER A 84 13.04 -9.35 2.87
N SER A 85 12.46 -8.57 1.96
CA SER A 85 11.43 -7.57 2.26
C SER A 85 10.01 -8.16 2.32
N ILE A 86 9.85 -9.45 1.97
CA ILE A 86 8.55 -10.14 1.98
C ILE A 86 8.51 -11.06 3.18
N LEU A 87 7.77 -10.64 4.20
CA LEU A 87 7.63 -11.34 5.48
C LEU A 87 6.28 -12.08 5.53
N CYS A 88 6.25 -13.20 6.24
CA CYS A 88 4.99 -13.89 6.54
C CYS A 88 4.18 -13.13 7.60
N ALA A 89 2.87 -13.39 7.67
CA ALA A 89 1.98 -12.73 8.63
C ALA A 89 2.47 -12.84 10.09
N ASN A 90 3.07 -13.98 10.47
CA ASN A 90 3.59 -14.19 11.83
C ASN A 90 4.95 -13.52 12.10
N GLY A 91 5.64 -13.05 11.05
CA GLY A 91 6.95 -12.40 11.15
C GLY A 91 6.89 -10.88 11.05
N LEU A 92 5.70 -10.30 10.86
CA LEU A 92 5.51 -8.87 10.73
C LEU A 92 5.43 -8.18 12.09
N TYR A 93 5.85 -6.92 12.11
CA TYR A 93 5.70 -6.07 13.29
C TYR A 93 4.23 -5.85 13.60
N GLY A 94 3.87 -5.89 14.89
CA GLY A 94 2.48 -5.77 15.33
C GLY A 94 1.82 -4.45 14.88
N SER A 95 2.60 -3.37 14.72
CA SER A 95 2.11 -2.11 14.16
C SER A 95 1.54 -2.30 12.75
N MET A 96 2.29 -2.92 11.83
CA MET A 96 1.81 -3.16 10.46
C MET A 96 0.58 -4.07 10.46
N SER A 97 0.65 -5.21 11.14
CA SER A 97 -0.39 -6.25 11.12
C SER A 97 -1.71 -5.81 11.76
N VAL A 98 -1.66 -4.99 12.81
CA VAL A 98 -2.86 -4.53 13.52
C VAL A 98 -3.36 -3.21 12.98
N GLN A 99 -2.49 -2.20 12.85
CA GLN A 99 -2.92 -0.86 12.42
C GLN A 99 -3.48 -0.90 11.00
N GLY A 100 -2.87 -1.67 10.11
CA GLY A 100 -3.33 -1.85 8.74
C GLY A 100 -4.74 -2.41 8.63
N ALA A 101 -5.02 -3.50 9.35
CA ALA A 101 -6.34 -4.12 9.39
C ALA A 101 -7.41 -3.20 9.98
N VAL A 102 -7.07 -2.50 11.08
CA VAL A 102 -7.96 -1.53 11.72
C VAL A 102 -8.23 -0.35 10.79
N LEU A 103 -7.21 0.17 10.10
CA LEU A 103 -7.37 1.23 9.11
C LEU A 103 -8.34 0.81 8.01
N ALA A 104 -8.13 -0.36 7.39
CA ALA A 104 -9.02 -0.88 6.35
C ALA A 104 -10.48 -0.99 6.86
N HIS A 105 -10.66 -1.45 8.09
CA HIS A 105 -11.98 -1.52 8.72
C HIS A 105 -12.63 -0.13 8.87
N ARG A 106 -11.88 0.86 9.38
CA ARG A 106 -12.36 2.25 9.53
C ARG A 106 -12.71 2.89 8.20
N LEU A 107 -11.87 2.69 7.18
CA LEU A 107 -12.11 3.19 5.82
C LEU A 107 -13.40 2.59 5.24
N ARG A 108 -13.60 1.27 5.37
CA ARG A 108 -14.84 0.60 4.92
C ARG A 108 -16.07 1.09 5.68
N GLN A 109 -15.97 1.31 6.99
CA GLN A 109 -17.08 1.88 7.77
C GLN A 109 -17.49 3.26 7.26
N LYS A 110 -16.53 4.11 6.90
CA LYS A 110 -16.80 5.46 6.40
C LYS A 110 -17.28 5.46 4.96
N TRP A 111 -16.63 4.67 4.11
CA TRP A 111 -16.87 4.60 2.67
C TRP A 111 -17.12 3.13 2.28
N PRO A 112 -18.36 2.64 2.40
CA PRO A 112 -18.67 1.22 2.20
C PRO A 112 -18.30 0.67 0.82
N LYS A 113 -18.18 1.55 -0.20
CA LYS A 113 -17.86 1.18 -1.58
C LYS A 113 -16.42 1.48 -1.99
N ILE A 114 -15.56 1.92 -1.08
CA ILE A 114 -14.16 2.19 -1.41
C ILE A 114 -13.48 0.91 -1.88
N LEU A 115 -12.71 0.98 -2.97
CA LEU A 115 -11.83 -0.12 -3.35
C LEU A 115 -10.66 -0.15 -2.35
N LEU A 116 -10.47 -1.28 -1.67
CA LEU A 116 -9.32 -1.48 -0.79
C LEU A 116 -8.36 -2.45 -1.46
N THR A 117 -7.11 -2.05 -1.63
CA THR A 117 -6.05 -2.92 -2.11
C THR A 117 -4.87 -2.93 -1.14
N GLU A 118 -4.37 -4.12 -0.87
CA GLU A 118 -3.05 -4.32 -0.28
C GLU A 118 -1.98 -3.90 -1.29
N THR A 119 -0.85 -3.42 -0.78
CA THR A 119 0.32 -3.02 -1.55
C THR A 119 1.59 -3.49 -0.86
N HIS A 120 2.68 -3.60 -1.62
CA HIS A 120 4.02 -3.91 -1.10
C HIS A 120 5.04 -3.01 -1.79
N PRO A 121 5.11 -1.73 -1.39
CA PRO A 121 5.79 -0.64 -2.10
C PRO A 121 7.24 -0.95 -2.48
N LYS A 122 8.00 -1.60 -1.61
CA LYS A 122 9.41 -1.94 -1.89
C LYS A 122 9.56 -2.94 -3.04
N VAL A 123 8.68 -3.94 -3.11
CA VAL A 123 8.68 -4.94 -4.20
C VAL A 123 8.08 -4.32 -5.46
N LEU A 124 7.03 -3.51 -5.30
CA LEU A 124 6.39 -2.79 -6.40
C LEU A 124 7.38 -1.84 -7.07
N TRP A 125 8.11 -1.05 -6.30
CA TRP A 125 9.17 -0.16 -6.76
C TRP A 125 10.19 -0.92 -7.60
N HIS A 126 10.73 -2.01 -7.05
CA HIS A 126 11.71 -2.84 -7.75
C HIS A 126 11.15 -3.38 -9.08
N HIS A 127 9.87 -3.77 -9.12
CA HIS A 127 9.24 -4.21 -10.36
C HIS A 127 9.06 -3.08 -11.39
N ILE A 128 8.43 -1.96 -11.02
CA ILE A 128 8.09 -0.88 -11.95
C ILE A 128 9.31 -0.07 -12.41
N THR A 129 10.43 -0.17 -11.71
CA THR A 129 11.70 0.46 -12.08
C THR A 129 12.70 -0.50 -12.72
N ALA A 130 12.26 -1.71 -13.08
CA ALA A 130 13.09 -2.73 -13.71
C ALA A 130 14.36 -3.08 -12.91
N GLY A 131 14.23 -3.15 -11.58
CA GLY A 131 15.30 -3.61 -10.70
C GLY A 131 16.03 -2.52 -9.92
N ALA A 132 15.56 -1.27 -9.95
CA ALA A 132 16.26 -0.19 -9.24
C ALA A 132 16.25 -0.43 -7.73
N GLU A 133 17.33 0.04 -7.07
CA GLU A 133 17.41 0.01 -5.62
C GLU A 133 16.31 0.89 -5.01
N TYR A 134 15.74 0.43 -3.90
CA TYR A 134 14.75 1.19 -3.18
C TYR A 134 15.40 2.40 -2.49
N PRO A 135 14.86 3.62 -2.66
CA PRO A 135 15.46 4.86 -2.16
C PRO A 135 15.32 4.95 -0.63
N ARG A 136 16.42 4.75 0.10
CA ARG A 136 16.47 4.82 1.57
C ARG A 136 17.24 6.05 2.05
N ASN A 137 17.03 6.38 3.33
CA ASN A 137 17.70 7.43 4.09
C ASN A 137 17.74 8.75 3.33
N TRP A 138 16.55 9.28 3.00
CA TRP A 138 16.43 10.56 2.30
C TRP A 138 17.11 11.65 3.15
N GLN A 139 18.13 12.30 2.60
CA GLN A 139 18.88 13.34 3.31
C GLN A 139 18.40 14.74 2.92
N ASP A 140 18.36 15.03 1.61
CA ASP A 140 18.00 16.33 1.07
C ASP A 140 17.01 16.18 -0.10
N GLY A 141 15.72 16.26 0.21
CA GLY A 141 14.65 16.22 -0.78
C GLY A 141 14.43 14.86 -1.43
N VAL A 142 13.66 14.87 -2.53
CA VAL A 142 13.27 13.67 -3.27
C VAL A 142 14.48 13.09 -4.01
N PRO A 143 14.88 11.82 -3.77
CA PRO A 143 15.99 11.20 -4.48
C PRO A 143 15.78 11.15 -5.98
N GLU A 144 16.86 11.30 -6.76
CA GLU A 144 16.79 11.35 -8.23
C GLU A 144 16.02 10.18 -8.88
N PRO A 145 16.18 8.91 -8.45
CA PRO A 145 15.37 7.82 -9.00
C PRO A 145 13.87 8.02 -8.80
N VAL A 146 13.47 8.59 -7.65
CA VAL A 146 12.07 8.91 -7.33
C VAL A 146 11.60 10.07 -8.19
N ALA A 147 12.37 11.16 -8.27
CA ALA A 147 12.03 12.31 -9.12
C ALA A 147 11.83 11.90 -10.59
N SER A 148 12.74 11.09 -11.12
CA SER A 148 12.65 10.50 -12.47
C SER A 148 11.43 9.60 -12.66
N TRP A 149 11.01 8.85 -11.62
CA TRP A 149 9.79 8.04 -11.68
C TRP A 149 8.53 8.89 -11.62
N LEU A 150 8.47 9.90 -10.75
CA LEU A 150 7.34 10.84 -10.65
C LEU A 150 7.10 11.54 -11.99
N GLN A 151 8.16 12.07 -12.60
CA GLN A 151 8.07 12.73 -13.90
C GLN A 151 7.54 11.79 -15.00
N ARG A 152 8.05 10.56 -15.07
CA ARG A 152 7.59 9.57 -16.07
C ARG A 152 6.17 9.06 -15.82
N SER A 153 5.75 9.06 -14.56
CA SER A 153 4.41 8.64 -14.15
C SER A 153 3.39 9.78 -14.20
N GLU A 154 3.82 10.99 -14.60
CA GLU A 154 3.01 12.21 -14.60
C GLU A 154 2.40 12.50 -13.22
N ILE A 155 3.13 12.17 -12.16
CA ILE A 155 2.73 12.39 -10.77
C ILE A 155 3.36 13.70 -10.29
N ASP A 156 2.54 14.69 -9.96
CA ASP A 156 2.98 15.86 -9.21
C ASP A 156 2.92 15.56 -7.71
N ALA A 157 4.06 15.45 -7.04
CA ALA A 157 4.12 15.11 -5.62
C ALA A 157 5.02 16.09 -4.84
N PRO A 158 4.58 17.34 -4.65
CA PRO A 158 5.41 18.36 -4.02
C PRO A 158 5.55 18.19 -2.50
N SER A 159 4.70 17.38 -1.87
CA SER A 159 4.60 17.27 -0.41
C SER A 159 5.36 16.10 0.21
N ILE A 160 5.81 15.12 -0.59
CA ILE A 160 6.53 13.93 -0.07
C ILE A 160 7.95 14.30 0.37
N ALA A 161 8.24 14.08 1.66
CA ALA A 161 9.50 14.45 2.29
C ALA A 161 10.32 13.26 2.80
N GLY A 162 9.77 12.04 2.81
CA GLY A 162 10.48 10.85 3.28
C GLY A 162 9.93 9.50 2.80
N GLU A 163 10.59 8.44 3.27
CA GLU A 163 10.29 7.04 2.89
C GLU A 163 8.85 6.63 3.20
N ASP A 164 8.35 6.95 4.40
CA ASP A 164 7.01 6.52 4.84
C ASP A 164 5.92 7.17 3.95
N GLU A 165 6.07 8.44 3.60
CA GLU A 165 5.15 9.12 2.66
C GLU A 165 5.30 8.61 1.23
N PHE A 166 6.51 8.19 0.84
CA PHE A 166 6.75 7.59 -0.46
C PHE A 166 6.11 6.19 -0.59
N ASP A 167 6.18 5.36 0.45
CA ASP A 167 5.50 4.06 0.49
C ASP A 167 3.97 4.26 0.47
N ALA A 168 3.46 5.29 1.15
CA ALA A 168 2.06 5.70 1.06
C ALA A 168 1.70 6.20 -0.36
N LEU A 169 2.54 6.99 -1.02
CA LEU A 169 2.30 7.46 -2.40
C LEU A 169 2.27 6.29 -3.39
N LEU A 170 3.23 5.36 -3.31
CA LEU A 170 3.21 4.15 -4.13
C LEU A 170 1.94 3.34 -3.90
N SER A 171 1.45 3.33 -2.67
CA SER A 171 0.19 2.66 -2.33
C SER A 171 -1.03 3.36 -2.94
N ALA A 172 -1.11 4.69 -2.87
CA ALA A 172 -2.14 5.47 -3.56
C ALA A 172 -2.10 5.21 -5.07
N TRP A 173 -0.92 5.26 -5.67
CA TRP A 173 -0.72 5.03 -7.09
C TRP A 173 -1.20 3.63 -7.51
N ALA A 174 -0.82 2.59 -6.77
CA ALA A 174 -1.28 1.22 -6.99
C ALA A 174 -2.81 1.10 -6.94
N ALA A 175 -3.46 1.71 -5.96
CA ALA A 175 -4.91 1.76 -5.86
C ALA A 175 -5.57 2.50 -7.04
N GLY A 176 -4.93 3.57 -7.53
CA GLY A 176 -5.33 4.27 -8.75
C GLY A 176 -5.25 3.37 -9.99
N GLN A 177 -4.18 2.59 -10.15
CA GLN A 177 -4.04 1.64 -11.26
C GLN A 177 -5.11 0.53 -11.21
N ALA A 178 -5.38 0.00 -10.01
CA ALA A 178 -6.46 -0.96 -9.78
C ALA A 178 -7.84 -0.37 -10.12
N TYR A 179 -8.13 0.84 -9.63
CA TYR A 179 -9.40 1.52 -9.88
C TYR A 179 -9.64 1.80 -11.36
N LYS A 180 -8.59 2.22 -12.09
CA LYS A 180 -8.61 2.41 -13.55
C LYS A 180 -8.70 1.09 -14.33
N LYS A 181 -8.58 -0.06 -13.65
CA LYS A 181 -8.51 -1.41 -14.23
C LYS A 181 -7.29 -1.63 -15.14
N ASN A 182 -6.22 -0.88 -14.90
CA ASN A 182 -4.93 -1.12 -15.56
C ASN A 182 -4.26 -2.37 -15.00
N TRP A 183 -4.46 -2.64 -13.71
CA TRP A 183 -4.05 -3.88 -13.05
C TRP A 183 -5.28 -4.70 -12.73
N THR A 184 -5.30 -5.93 -13.25
CA THR A 184 -6.47 -6.81 -13.15
C THR A 184 -6.19 -8.08 -12.37
N ARG A 185 -4.91 -8.41 -12.17
CA ARG A 185 -4.49 -9.57 -11.40
C ARG A 185 -4.57 -9.27 -9.92
N ASP A 186 -5.40 -10.03 -9.21
CA ASP A 186 -5.48 -10.01 -7.76
C ASP A 186 -4.66 -11.16 -7.15
N LEU A 187 -3.59 -10.81 -6.42
CA LEU A 187 -2.73 -11.78 -5.76
C LEU A 187 -3.41 -12.46 -4.57
N SER A 188 -4.48 -11.88 -4.03
CA SER A 188 -5.26 -12.50 -2.96
C SER A 188 -5.92 -13.80 -3.46
N GLU A 189 -6.24 -13.91 -4.74
CA GLU A 189 -6.82 -15.13 -5.33
C GLU A 189 -5.83 -16.30 -5.46
N LEU A 190 -4.52 -16.06 -5.23
CA LEU A 190 -3.51 -17.09 -5.36
C LEU A 190 -3.55 -18.07 -4.17
N PRO A 191 -3.67 -19.39 -4.42
CA PRO A 191 -3.59 -20.38 -3.36
C PRO A 191 -2.16 -20.51 -2.84
N ALA A 192 -2.00 -20.84 -1.56
CA ALA A 192 -0.68 -21.23 -1.04
C ALA A 192 -0.23 -22.55 -1.68
N SER A 193 0.99 -22.59 -2.21
CA SER A 193 1.50 -23.71 -3.01
C SER A 193 1.62 -25.02 -2.23
N ASN A 194 1.75 -24.93 -0.90
CA ASN A 194 2.15 -26.06 -0.06
C ASN A 194 1.05 -26.51 0.92
N GLN A 195 -0.08 -25.79 1.00
CA GLN A 195 -1.14 -26.03 2.00
C GLN A 195 -2.48 -25.52 1.48
N ASN A 196 -3.54 -26.32 1.60
CA ASN A 196 -4.91 -25.88 1.34
C ASN A 196 -5.40 -25.07 2.54
N SER A 197 -5.10 -23.77 2.54
CA SER A 197 -5.64 -22.81 3.49
C SER A 197 -6.45 -21.78 2.73
N GLU A 198 -7.71 -21.60 3.15
CA GLU A 198 -8.57 -20.56 2.61
C GLU A 198 -8.10 -19.18 3.07
N ASN A 199 -8.42 -18.15 2.28
CA ASN A 199 -8.20 -16.78 2.70
C ASN A 199 -9.16 -16.41 3.83
N ILE A 200 -8.60 -15.79 4.87
CA ILE A 200 -9.31 -15.23 6.00
C ILE A 200 -9.27 -13.72 5.85
N TYR A 201 -10.44 -13.10 5.83
CA TYR A 201 -10.60 -11.66 5.69
C TYR A 201 -11.22 -11.08 6.96
N LEU A 202 -10.60 -10.03 7.51
CA LEU A 202 -11.17 -9.26 8.61
C LEU A 202 -12.05 -8.10 8.11
N VAL A 203 -11.84 -7.70 6.85
CA VAL A 203 -12.59 -6.66 6.15
C VAL A 203 -13.04 -7.24 4.81
N GLN A 204 -14.29 -7.00 4.43
CA GLN A 204 -14.85 -7.48 3.17
C GLN A 204 -14.35 -6.66 1.97
N ASP A 205 -14.39 -7.29 0.79
CA ASP A 205 -14.07 -6.70 -0.52
C ASP A 205 -12.69 -6.02 -0.56
N ILE A 206 -11.70 -6.65 0.07
CA ILE A 206 -10.30 -6.29 -0.06
C ILE A 206 -9.67 -7.08 -1.21
N ASN A 207 -8.70 -6.47 -1.87
CA ASN A 207 -8.00 -7.05 -3.00
C ASN A 207 -6.49 -6.90 -2.80
N TYR A 208 -5.69 -7.52 -3.66
CA TYR A 208 -4.26 -7.28 -3.76
C TYR A 208 -3.86 -7.20 -5.24
N PHE A 209 -4.21 -6.08 -5.87
CA PHE A 209 -3.94 -5.88 -7.30
C PHE A 209 -2.46 -5.67 -7.59
N TRP A 210 -1.97 -6.29 -8.67
CA TRP A 210 -0.55 -6.27 -9.04
C TRP A 210 -0.34 -6.06 -10.55
N PRO A 211 0.71 -5.33 -10.97
CA PRO A 211 1.10 -5.22 -12.37
C PRO A 211 1.62 -6.55 -12.94
N ASP A 212 1.13 -6.94 -14.13
CA ASP A 212 1.68 -8.06 -14.92
C ASP A 212 2.79 -7.61 -15.86
#